data_AF-A0A081C6F0-F1
#
_entry.id   AF-A0A081C6F0-F1
#
_cell.length_a   1.000
_cell.length_b   1.000
_cell.length_c   1.000
_cell.angle_alpha   90.00
_cell.angle_beta   90.00
_cell.angle_gamma   90.00
#
_symmetry.space_group_name_H-M   'P 1'
#
loop_
_entity.id
_entity.type
_entity.pdbx_description
1 polymer ?
#
loop_
_entity_poly.entity_id
_entity_poly.type
_entity_poly.pdbx_seq_one_letter_code
_entity_poly.pdbx_strand_id
1 'polypeptide(L)'
;MTEQIEMLVRKAKDGDKNALEMLVEAIQNPIYGLALRMLYDPGDAEDATQEILVKIITHLGTFQEQSTFSTWMYRVAANHLLTTRKRRAEREALSFDAYEQSLDLEAAGQWQESQSDTLQKLFVEEIRISCLQGLLLCLDREHRLAFLLVDVFEVNSEQGAAILDITASAFRKRLSRARSRIQEFLTKNCGLIHPENPCSCEYHAASQLKTQGFHDDQMLFANHPCRLRHGDRAIYRLKEMDELNRIGWLYQHNPDFHAPGVFIEHIRRLVNSGKYELL
;
A
#
# COMPACT_ATOMS: atom_id res chain seq x y z
N MET A 1 -7.33 19.24 7.85
CA MET A 1 -6.09 18.52 7.45
C MET A 1 -5.46 19.16 6.21
N THR A 2 -6.19 19.33 5.10
CA THR A 2 -5.68 19.98 3.89
C THR A 2 -5.19 21.43 4.13
N GLU A 3 -5.97 22.28 4.80
CA GLU A 3 -5.57 23.67 5.10
C GLU A 3 -4.30 23.77 5.95
N GLN A 4 -4.10 22.83 6.89
CA GLN A 4 -2.90 22.78 7.72
C GLN A 4 -1.67 22.40 6.89
N ILE A 5 -1.80 21.44 5.98
CA ILE A 5 -0.71 21.05 5.06
C ILE A 5 -0.35 22.21 4.15
N GLU A 6 -1.33 22.89 3.53
CA GLU A 6 -1.06 24.03 2.65
C GLU A 6 -0.36 25.19 3.40
N MET A 7 -0.72 25.43 4.67
CA MET A 7 0.01 26.39 5.50
C MET A 7 1.47 25.97 5.77
N LEU A 8 1.70 24.69 6.08
CA LEU A 8 3.05 24.16 6.28
C LEU A 8 3.90 24.28 5.01
N VAL A 9 3.30 24.00 3.85
CA VAL A 9 3.94 24.14 2.53
C VAL A 9 4.40 25.58 2.30
N ARG A 10 3.53 26.57 2.55
CA ARG A 10 3.89 27.99 2.37
C ARG A 10 5.05 28.41 3.27
N LYS A 11 4.96 28.10 4.57
CA LYS A 11 6.03 28.39 5.52
C LYS A 11 7.35 27.68 5.17
N ALA A 12 7.28 26.42 4.76
CA ALA A 12 8.45 25.65 4.35
C ALA A 12 9.10 26.24 3.09
N LYS A 13 8.31 26.75 2.14
CA LYS A 13 8.81 27.49 0.96
C LYS A 13 9.50 28.81 1.33
N ASP A 14 9.09 29.43 2.44
CA ASP A 14 9.69 30.65 2.99
C ASP A 14 10.91 30.35 3.90
N GLY A 15 11.38 29.10 3.95
CA GLY A 15 12.57 28.69 4.71
C GLY A 15 12.31 28.28 6.17
N ASP A 16 11.05 28.15 6.60
CA ASP A 16 10.72 27.67 7.95
C ASP A 16 11.04 26.16 8.08
N LYS A 17 12.16 25.88 8.75
CA LYS A 17 12.65 24.52 9.01
C LYS A 17 11.67 23.66 9.82
N ASN A 18 10.98 24.25 10.79
CA ASN A 18 10.02 23.52 11.61
C ASN A 18 8.77 23.17 10.78
N ALA A 19 8.33 24.10 9.93
CA ALA A 19 7.22 23.83 9.02
C ALA A 19 7.56 22.73 8.00
N LEU A 20 8.80 22.71 7.49
CA LEU A 20 9.28 21.64 6.61
C LEU A 20 9.30 20.29 7.33
N GLU A 21 9.80 20.26 8.56
CA GLU A 21 9.83 19.03 9.37
C GLU A 21 8.41 18.49 9.58
N MET A 22 7.49 19.33 10.08
CA MET A 22 6.09 18.95 10.28
C MET A 22 5.40 18.51 8.97
N LEU A 23 5.76 19.14 7.84
CA LEU A 23 5.25 18.73 6.53
C LEU A 23 5.72 17.31 6.19
N VAL A 24 7.02 17.03 6.33
CA VAL A 24 7.61 15.70 6.09
C VAL A 24 6.98 14.65 6.98
N GLU A 25 6.82 14.94 8.28
CA GLU A 25 6.17 14.04 9.23
C GLU A 25 4.73 13.69 8.80
N ALA A 26 4.00 14.66 8.25
CA ALA A 26 2.62 14.48 7.79
C ALA A 26 2.50 13.63 6.51
N ILE A 27 3.52 13.64 5.64
CA ILE A 27 3.43 13.04 4.30
C ILE A 27 4.18 11.71 4.17
N GLN A 28 5.09 11.40 5.09
CA GLN A 28 5.90 10.18 5.03
C GLN A 28 5.05 8.89 5.02
N ASN A 29 3.99 8.81 5.83
CA ASN A 29 3.20 7.59 5.99
C ASN A 29 2.35 7.32 4.74
N PRO A 30 1.63 8.31 4.16
CA PRO A 30 0.97 8.13 2.87
C PRO A 30 1.92 7.68 1.75
N ILE A 31 3.12 8.27 1.67
CA ILE A 31 4.13 7.91 0.66
C ILE A 31 4.63 6.49 0.88
N TYR A 32 4.95 6.14 2.13
CA TYR A 32 5.39 4.80 2.50
C TYR A 32 4.32 3.75 2.21
N GLY A 33 3.07 4.00 2.60
CA GLY A 33 1.96 3.10 2.34
C GLY A 33 1.74 2.86 0.84
N LEU A 34 1.99 3.87 0.01
CA LEU A 34 1.91 3.74 -1.46
C LEU A 34 3.10 2.96 -2.01
N ALA A 35 4.32 3.28 -1.56
CA ALA A 35 5.54 2.59 -1.97
C ALA A 35 5.48 1.11 -1.59
N LEU A 36 5.04 0.77 -0.39
CA LEU A 36 4.89 -0.60 0.08
C LEU A 36 3.88 -1.39 -0.76
N ARG A 37 2.73 -0.79 -1.09
CA ARG A 37 1.74 -1.43 -1.96
C ARG A 37 2.19 -1.53 -3.42
N MET A 38 3.16 -0.71 -3.83
CA MET A 38 3.76 -0.76 -5.17
C MET A 38 4.93 -1.75 -5.25
N LEU A 39 5.71 -1.93 -4.19
CA LEU A 39 6.98 -2.67 -4.21
C LEU A 39 6.95 -3.96 -3.38
N TYR A 40 5.92 -4.15 -2.55
CA TYR A 40 5.67 -5.29 -1.64
C TYR A 40 6.68 -5.42 -0.49
N ASP A 41 7.96 -5.25 -0.75
CA ASP A 41 9.02 -5.38 0.26
C ASP A 41 9.16 -4.10 1.13
N PRO A 42 9.13 -4.21 2.48
CA PRO A 42 9.32 -3.07 3.38
C PRO A 42 10.62 -2.30 3.20
N GLY A 43 11.74 -2.99 2.92
CA GLY A 43 13.04 -2.35 2.72
C GLY A 43 13.07 -1.56 1.42
N ASP A 44 12.61 -2.14 0.31
CA ASP A 44 12.49 -1.43 -0.97
C ASP A 44 11.50 -0.25 -0.88
N ALA A 45 10.43 -0.39 -0.10
CA ALA A 45 9.45 0.67 0.16
C ALA A 45 10.04 1.81 0.99
N GLU A 46 10.85 1.49 2.00
CA GLU A 46 11.59 2.47 2.79
C GLU A 46 12.52 3.27 1.87
N ASP A 47 13.40 2.61 1.13
CA ASP A 47 14.33 3.24 0.19
C ASP A 47 13.60 4.18 -0.79
N ALA A 48 12.55 3.69 -1.45
CA ALA A 48 11.76 4.49 -2.39
C ALA A 48 11.09 5.69 -1.70
N THR A 49 10.61 5.53 -0.47
CA THR A 49 10.03 6.62 0.32
C THR A 49 11.04 7.71 0.61
N GLN A 50 12.27 7.33 0.99
CA GLN A 50 13.34 8.29 1.24
C GLN A 50 13.65 9.10 -0.03
N GLU A 51 13.82 8.42 -1.17
CA GLU A 51 14.08 9.07 -2.46
C GLU A 51 12.95 10.02 -2.90
N ILE A 52 11.69 9.61 -2.70
CA ILE A 52 10.51 10.45 -3.00
C ILE A 52 10.49 11.68 -2.10
N LEU A 53 10.68 11.51 -0.79
CA LEU A 53 10.65 12.61 0.17
C LEU A 53 11.77 13.62 -0.10
N VAL A 54 12.98 13.16 -0.43
CA VAL A 54 14.06 14.05 -0.89
C VAL A 54 13.63 14.83 -2.13
N LYS A 55 13.06 14.17 -3.14
CA LYS A 55 12.57 14.87 -4.36
C LYS A 55 11.50 15.90 -4.04
N ILE A 56 10.56 15.59 -3.15
CA ILE A 56 9.51 16.51 -2.72
C ILE A 56 10.14 17.75 -2.07
N ILE A 57 11.07 17.55 -1.14
CA ILE A 57 11.73 18.67 -0.43
C ILE A 57 12.54 19.53 -1.40
N THR A 58 13.37 18.91 -2.25
CA THR A 58 14.23 19.67 -3.18
C THR A 58 13.43 20.41 -4.26
N HIS A 59 12.24 19.92 -4.61
CA HIS A 59 11.37 20.54 -5.61
C HIS A 59 10.20 21.32 -5.01
N LEU A 60 10.13 21.48 -3.68
CA LEU A 60 9.01 22.13 -3.00
C LEU A 60 8.80 23.56 -3.49
N GLY A 61 9.89 24.30 -3.76
CA GLY A 61 9.81 25.65 -4.33
C GLY A 61 9.17 25.72 -5.72
N THR A 62 9.13 24.61 -6.47
CA THR A 62 8.48 24.54 -7.79
C THR A 62 6.97 24.30 -7.73
N PHE A 63 6.42 24.01 -6.55
CA PHE A 63 4.98 23.82 -6.38
C PHE A 63 4.25 25.17 -6.48
N GLN A 64 3.43 25.32 -7.53
CA GLN A 64 2.73 26.56 -7.90
C GLN A 64 1.27 26.64 -7.43
N GLU A 65 0.80 25.75 -6.54
CA GLU A 65 -0.57 25.74 -6.00
C GLU A 65 -1.69 25.64 -7.08
N GLN A 66 -1.37 25.16 -8.29
CA GLN A 66 -2.35 24.90 -9.35
C GLN A 66 -3.17 23.61 -9.12
N SER A 67 -2.75 22.80 -8.16
CA SER A 67 -3.45 21.62 -7.64
C SER A 67 -3.32 21.63 -6.12
N THR A 68 -4.03 20.75 -5.42
CA THR A 68 -3.71 20.50 -4.01
C THR A 68 -2.28 19.99 -3.87
N PHE A 69 -1.64 20.26 -2.73
CA PHE A 69 -0.32 19.70 -2.44
C PHE A 69 -0.31 18.18 -2.51
N SER A 70 -1.38 17.51 -2.04
CA SER A 70 -1.51 16.05 -2.10
C SER A 70 -1.45 15.51 -3.53
N THR A 71 -2.07 16.19 -4.50
CA THR A 71 -2.04 15.82 -5.92
C THR A 71 -0.61 15.93 -6.46
N TRP A 72 0.08 17.03 -6.15
CA TRP A 72 1.47 17.23 -6.58
C TRP A 72 2.43 16.22 -5.94
N MET A 73 2.28 15.97 -4.64
CA MET A 73 3.03 14.98 -3.88
C MET A 73 2.87 13.57 -4.48
N TYR A 74 1.63 13.13 -4.72
CA TYR A 74 1.38 11.83 -5.34
C TYR A 74 1.88 11.77 -6.78
N ARG A 75 1.92 12.87 -7.53
CA ARG A 75 2.56 12.92 -8.86
C ARG A 75 4.06 12.64 -8.78
N VAL A 76 4.76 13.25 -7.82
CA VAL A 76 6.19 12.98 -7.59
C VAL A 76 6.41 11.50 -7.22
N ALA A 77 5.59 10.97 -6.31
CA ALA A 77 5.65 9.57 -5.89
C ALA A 77 5.35 8.59 -7.05
N ALA A 78 4.28 8.85 -7.80
CA ALA A 78 3.85 8.09 -8.97
C ALA A 78 4.98 7.98 -10.01
N ASN A 79 5.55 9.13 -10.39
CA ASN A 79 6.64 9.17 -11.37
C ASN A 79 7.85 8.36 -10.90
N HIS A 80 8.21 8.46 -9.62
CA HIS A 80 9.30 7.66 -9.07
C HIS A 80 8.99 6.14 -9.08
N LEU A 81 7.82 5.74 -8.58
CA LEU A 81 7.44 4.33 -8.45
C LEU A 81 7.20 3.65 -9.81
N LEU A 82 6.75 4.40 -10.83
CA LEU A 82 6.63 3.89 -12.19
C LEU A 82 8.00 3.65 -12.83
N THR A 83 8.99 4.48 -12.55
CA THR A 83 10.31 4.46 -13.22
C THR A 83 11.41 3.74 -12.45
N THR A 84 11.23 3.48 -11.16
CA THR A 84 12.23 2.79 -10.33
C THR A 84 12.51 1.38 -10.86
N ARG A 85 13.72 0.85 -10.66
CA ARG A 85 14.08 -0.48 -11.17
C ARG A 85 13.22 -1.54 -10.48
N LYS A 86 12.72 -2.52 -11.25
CA LYS A 86 12.04 -3.69 -10.68
C LYS A 86 12.94 -4.42 -9.68
N ARG A 87 12.41 -4.65 -8.49
CA ARG A 87 13.07 -5.33 -7.36
C ARG A 87 12.69 -6.81 -7.30
N ARG A 88 13.06 -7.51 -6.22
CA ARG A 88 12.92 -8.97 -6.10
C ARG A 88 11.47 -9.42 -6.30
N ALA A 89 10.53 -8.90 -5.51
CA ALA A 89 9.12 -9.31 -5.55
C ALA A 89 8.48 -9.13 -6.94
N GLU A 90 8.81 -8.04 -7.65
CA GLU A 90 8.30 -7.81 -9.01
C GLU A 90 8.97 -8.67 -10.08
N ARG A 91 10.15 -9.25 -9.82
CA ARG A 91 10.87 -10.14 -10.75
C ARG A 91 10.42 -11.58 -10.67
N GLU A 92 9.79 -11.98 -9.57
CA GLU A 92 9.18 -13.30 -9.41
C GLU A 92 7.97 -13.49 -10.36
N ALA A 93 7.61 -12.44 -11.13
CA ALA A 93 6.66 -12.46 -12.23
C ALA A 93 5.29 -13.05 -11.84
N LEU A 94 4.81 -12.62 -10.67
CA LEU A 94 3.50 -13.00 -10.14
C LEU A 94 2.39 -12.71 -11.16
N SER A 95 1.50 -13.67 -11.35
CA SER A 95 0.33 -13.57 -12.22
C SER A 95 -0.89 -14.15 -11.51
N PHE A 96 -2.08 -13.70 -11.90
CA PHE A 96 -3.32 -14.26 -11.35
C PHE A 96 -3.41 -15.77 -11.62
N ASP A 97 -3.01 -16.23 -12.82
CA ASP A 97 -3.00 -17.65 -13.17
C ASP A 97 -2.06 -18.47 -12.27
N ALA A 98 -0.88 -17.94 -11.93
CA ALA A 98 0.06 -18.61 -11.02
C ALA A 98 -0.51 -18.70 -9.59
N TYR A 99 -1.20 -17.64 -9.14
CA TYR A 99 -1.92 -17.67 -7.87
C TYR A 99 -3.04 -18.73 -7.90
N GLU A 100 -3.86 -18.79 -8.95
CA GLU A 100 -4.92 -19.81 -9.07
C GLU A 100 -4.35 -21.23 -9.01
N GLN A 101 -3.27 -21.51 -9.75
CA GLN A 101 -2.60 -22.82 -9.70
C GLN A 101 -2.05 -23.18 -8.31
N SER A 102 -1.61 -22.18 -7.53
CA SER A 102 -1.14 -22.42 -6.16
C SER A 102 -2.27 -22.78 -5.19
N LEU A 103 -3.53 -22.44 -5.50
CA LEU A 103 -4.70 -22.79 -4.71
C LEU A 103 -5.16 -24.24 -4.92
N ASP A 104 -4.78 -24.86 -6.05
CA ASP A 104 -5.12 -26.25 -6.41
C ASP A 104 -4.25 -27.31 -5.70
N LEU A 105 -3.19 -26.91 -5.00
CA LEU A 105 -2.30 -27.82 -4.26
C LEU A 105 -2.96 -28.26 -2.94
N GLU A 106 -3.67 -29.39 -3.04
CA GLU A 106 -4.33 -30.15 -1.97
C GLU A 106 -5.31 -29.31 -1.13
N ALA A 107 -6.50 -29.14 -1.72
CA ALA A 107 -7.74 -28.88 -1.01
C ALA A 107 -8.02 -29.94 0.08
N ALA A 108 -8.53 -29.47 1.23
CA ALA A 108 -9.24 -30.23 2.25
C ALA A 108 -8.42 -31.19 3.15
N GLY A 109 -7.36 -30.69 3.80
CA GLY A 109 -6.96 -31.24 5.10
C GLY A 109 -7.82 -30.61 6.20
N GLN A 110 -8.65 -31.39 6.90
CA GLN A 110 -9.47 -30.92 8.01
C GLN A 110 -8.61 -30.19 9.05
N TRP A 111 -8.64 -28.86 9.02
CA TRP A 111 -8.09 -28.07 10.10
C TRP A 111 -9.05 -28.17 11.28
N GLN A 112 -8.72 -28.99 12.26
CA GLN A 112 -9.42 -28.97 13.53
C GLN A 112 -9.04 -27.67 14.22
N GLU A 113 -10.06 -26.88 14.55
CA GLU A 113 -9.97 -25.63 15.29
C GLU A 113 -9.34 -25.91 16.67
N SER A 114 -7.99 -25.96 16.74
CA SER A 114 -7.30 -25.97 18.01
C SER A 114 -7.24 -24.53 18.50
N GLN A 115 -7.85 -24.29 19.64
CA GLN A 115 -7.95 -22.97 20.26
C GLN A 115 -6.61 -22.23 20.32
N SER A 116 -6.57 -21.08 19.64
CA SER A 116 -6.00 -19.80 20.08
C SER A 116 -4.56 -19.80 20.62
N ASP A 117 -3.58 -19.79 19.71
CA ASP A 117 -2.33 -19.08 19.94
C ASP A 117 -2.41 -17.67 19.29
N THR A 118 -1.99 -16.64 20.02
CA THR A 118 -1.86 -15.27 19.50
C THR A 118 -0.93 -15.23 18.29
N LEU A 119 0.14 -16.04 18.29
CA LEU A 119 1.08 -16.13 17.16
C LEU A 119 0.39 -16.66 15.91
N GLN A 120 -0.48 -17.65 16.04
CA GLN A 120 -1.20 -18.20 14.90
C GLN A 120 -2.16 -17.18 14.29
N LYS A 121 -2.88 -16.41 15.11
CA LYS A 121 -3.76 -15.33 14.61
C LYS A 121 -2.97 -14.26 13.86
N LEU A 122 -1.81 -13.86 14.39
CA LEU A 122 -0.91 -12.92 13.71
C LEU A 122 -0.41 -13.48 12.38
N PHE A 123 -0.11 -14.77 12.31
CA PHE A 123 0.32 -15.41 11.07
C PHE A 123 -0.80 -15.52 10.03
N VAL A 124 -2.05 -15.79 10.44
CA VAL A 124 -3.21 -15.72 9.53
C VAL A 124 -3.37 -14.32 8.95
N GLU A 125 -3.20 -13.29 9.77
CA GLU A 125 -3.23 -11.90 9.33
C GLU A 125 -2.08 -11.57 8.38
N GLU A 126 -0.87 -12.06 8.64
CA GLU A 126 0.27 -11.95 7.73
C GLU A 126 -0.04 -12.53 6.35
N ILE A 127 -0.54 -13.77 6.30
CA ILE A 127 -0.90 -14.45 5.05
C ILE A 127 -1.99 -13.69 4.30
N ARG A 128 -3.01 -13.21 5.02
CA ARG A 128 -4.10 -12.42 4.44
C ARG A 128 -3.57 -11.13 3.81
N ILE A 129 -2.76 -10.37 4.54
CA ILE A 129 -2.20 -9.11 4.06
C ILE A 129 -1.24 -9.38 2.90
N SER A 130 -0.33 -10.36 3.04
CA SER A 130 0.61 -10.79 2.02
C SER A 130 -0.09 -11.19 0.72
N CYS A 131 -1.21 -11.92 0.80
CA CYS A 131 -2.00 -12.28 -0.38
C CYS A 131 -2.57 -11.04 -1.07
N LEU A 132 -3.20 -10.13 -0.33
CA LEU A 132 -3.76 -8.89 -0.90
C LEU A 132 -2.66 -7.99 -1.49
N GLN A 133 -1.51 -7.87 -0.84
CA GLN A 133 -0.36 -7.14 -1.37
C GLN A 133 0.21 -7.81 -2.63
N GLY A 134 0.31 -9.14 -2.63
CA GLY A 134 0.80 -9.91 -3.76
C GLY A 134 -0.11 -9.85 -4.99
N LEU A 135 -1.43 -9.83 -4.81
CA LEU A 135 -2.38 -9.66 -5.92
C LEU A 135 -2.22 -8.33 -6.65
N LEU A 136 -1.79 -7.27 -5.96
CA LEU A 136 -1.44 -6.01 -6.61
C LEU A 136 -0.26 -6.19 -7.57
N LEU A 137 0.69 -7.08 -7.25
CA LEU A 137 1.85 -7.35 -8.09
C LEU A 137 1.50 -8.02 -9.42
N CYS A 138 0.37 -8.71 -9.51
CA CYS A 138 -0.16 -9.31 -10.74
C CYS A 138 -0.67 -8.28 -11.77
N LEU A 139 -0.89 -7.03 -11.32
CA LEU A 139 -1.15 -5.90 -12.20
C LEU A 139 0.17 -5.30 -12.67
N ASP A 140 0.21 -4.78 -13.91
CA ASP A 140 1.29 -3.87 -14.29
C ASP A 140 1.24 -2.59 -13.43
N ARG A 141 2.37 -1.90 -13.33
CA ARG A 141 2.52 -0.77 -12.41
C ARG A 141 1.53 0.36 -12.68
N GLU A 142 1.13 0.59 -13.92
CA GLU A 142 0.20 1.66 -14.24
C GLU A 142 -1.21 1.35 -13.72
N HIS A 143 -1.69 0.12 -13.95
CA HIS A 143 -2.98 -0.35 -13.45
C HIS A 143 -2.98 -0.46 -11.92
N ARG A 144 -1.89 -0.98 -11.34
CA ARG A 144 -1.68 -1.04 -9.88
C ARG A 144 -1.80 0.34 -9.26
N LEU A 145 -1.10 1.32 -9.81
CA LEU A 145 -1.09 2.67 -9.28
C LEU A 145 -2.44 3.37 -9.43
N ALA A 146 -3.14 3.19 -10.56
CA ALA A 146 -4.49 3.74 -10.73
C ALA A 146 -5.47 3.17 -9.68
N PHE A 147 -5.42 1.86 -9.43
CA PHE A 147 -6.21 1.20 -8.39
C PHE A 147 -5.87 1.77 -7.01
N LEU A 148 -4.59 1.82 -6.65
CA LEU A 148 -4.16 2.30 -5.33
C LEU A 148 -4.60 3.74 -5.06
N LEU A 149 -4.40 4.65 -6.01
CA LEU A 149 -4.77 6.05 -5.84
C LEU A 149 -6.25 6.21 -5.48
N VAL A 150 -7.15 5.51 -6.18
CA VAL A 150 -8.59 5.67 -5.96
C VAL A 150 -9.10 4.78 -4.84
N ASP A 151 -8.81 3.48 -4.91
CA ASP A 151 -9.43 2.50 -4.03
C ASP A 151 -8.77 2.45 -2.65
N VAL A 152 -7.53 2.91 -2.49
CA VAL A 152 -6.81 2.90 -1.20
C VAL A 152 -6.59 4.30 -0.64
N PHE A 153 -6.12 5.22 -1.48
CA PHE A 153 -5.77 6.59 -1.07
C PHE A 153 -6.90 7.60 -1.29
N GLU A 154 -8.08 7.12 -1.70
CA GLU A 154 -9.32 7.89 -1.85
C GLU A 154 -9.17 9.13 -2.75
N VAL A 155 -8.21 9.09 -3.69
CA VAL A 155 -8.02 10.12 -4.69
C VAL A 155 -9.13 10.03 -5.72
N ASN A 156 -9.74 11.14 -6.09
CA ASN A 156 -10.79 11.12 -7.11
C ASN A 156 -10.20 10.88 -8.51
N SER A 157 -11.04 10.45 -9.46
CA SER A 157 -10.56 10.09 -10.82
C SER A 157 -9.94 11.25 -11.60
N GLU A 158 -10.35 12.50 -11.34
CA GLU A 158 -9.78 13.69 -12.01
C GLU A 158 -8.37 13.98 -11.50
N GLN A 159 -8.19 13.95 -10.18
CA GLN A 159 -6.88 14.05 -9.53
C GLN A 159 -5.98 12.88 -9.92
N GLY A 160 -6.51 11.66 -9.97
CA GLY A 160 -5.77 10.48 -10.42
C GLY A 160 -5.26 10.62 -11.86
N ALA A 161 -6.08 11.18 -12.75
CA ALA A 161 -5.68 11.49 -14.12
C ALA A 161 -4.56 12.55 -14.17
N ALA A 162 -4.65 13.60 -13.34
CA ALA A 162 -3.62 14.62 -13.22
C ALA A 162 -2.31 14.10 -12.60
N ILE A 163 -2.39 13.17 -11.65
CA ILE A 163 -1.24 12.51 -11.02
C ILE A 163 -0.48 11.65 -12.03
N LEU A 164 -1.19 10.91 -12.89
CA LEU A 164 -0.59 10.04 -13.90
C LEU A 164 -0.32 10.75 -15.23
N ASP A 165 -0.62 12.04 -15.33
CA ASP A 165 -0.48 12.86 -16.54
C ASP A 165 -1.14 12.23 -17.79
N ILE A 166 -2.39 11.80 -17.63
CA ILE A 166 -3.21 11.22 -18.71
C ILE A 166 -4.60 11.83 -18.74
N THR A 167 -5.35 11.59 -19.82
CA THR A 167 -6.75 12.03 -19.90
C THR A 167 -7.62 11.31 -18.86
N ALA A 168 -8.65 12.00 -18.33
CA ALA A 168 -9.62 11.41 -17.40
C ALA A 168 -10.34 10.17 -17.98
N SER A 169 -10.50 10.11 -19.31
CA SER A 169 -11.06 8.93 -20.00
C SER A 169 -10.09 7.74 -19.96
N ALA A 170 -8.80 7.97 -20.25
CA ALA A 170 -7.78 6.94 -20.16
C ALA A 170 -7.61 6.43 -18.73
N PHE A 171 -7.61 7.32 -17.74
CA PHE A 171 -7.54 6.96 -16.33
C PHE A 171 -8.69 6.05 -15.90
N ARG A 172 -9.94 6.43 -16.21
CA ARG A 172 -11.13 5.62 -15.88
C ARG A 172 -11.08 4.23 -16.52
N LYS A 173 -10.61 4.12 -17.77
CA LYS A 173 -10.41 2.82 -18.44
C LYS A 173 -9.36 1.97 -17.74
N ARG A 174 -8.22 2.57 -17.36
CA ARG A 174 -7.14 1.90 -16.62
C ARG A 174 -7.62 1.41 -15.25
N LEU A 175 -8.31 2.27 -14.50
CA LEU A 175 -8.90 1.91 -13.21
C LEU A 175 -9.91 0.77 -13.34
N SER A 176 -10.83 0.86 -14.31
CA SER A 176 -11.83 -0.19 -14.55
C SER A 176 -11.17 -1.54 -14.85
N ARG A 177 -10.13 -1.57 -15.68
CA ARG A 177 -9.38 -2.81 -15.97
C ARG A 177 -8.70 -3.38 -14.73
N ALA A 178 -8.07 -2.52 -13.92
CA ALA A 178 -7.42 -2.94 -12.68
C ALA A 178 -8.43 -3.59 -11.71
N ARG A 179 -9.58 -2.91 -11.49
CA ARG A 179 -10.68 -3.41 -10.66
C ARG A 179 -11.23 -4.74 -11.16
N SER A 180 -11.51 -4.86 -12.47
CA SER A 180 -12.05 -6.10 -13.03
C SER A 180 -11.13 -7.29 -12.82
N ARG A 181 -9.80 -7.14 -12.99
CA ARG A 181 -8.86 -8.26 -12.79
C ARG A 181 -8.77 -8.71 -11.33
N ILE A 182 -8.71 -7.76 -10.39
CA ILE A 182 -8.72 -8.09 -8.96
C ILE A 182 -10.05 -8.73 -8.56
N GLN A 183 -11.17 -8.18 -9.02
CA GLN A 183 -12.49 -8.71 -8.72
C GLN A 183 -12.68 -10.12 -9.26
N GLU A 184 -12.34 -10.36 -10.53
CA GLU A 184 -12.45 -11.68 -11.14
C GLU A 184 -11.75 -12.76 -10.31
N PHE A 185 -10.51 -12.48 -9.89
CA PHE A 185 -9.76 -13.40 -9.04
C PHE A 185 -10.41 -13.60 -7.66
N LEU A 186 -10.74 -12.52 -6.97
CA LEU A 186 -11.25 -12.60 -5.59
C LEU A 186 -12.65 -13.24 -5.52
N THR A 187 -13.53 -12.90 -6.46
CA THR A 187 -14.89 -13.45 -6.55
C THR A 187 -14.86 -14.96 -6.84
N LYS A 188 -13.94 -15.41 -7.71
CA LYS A 188 -13.81 -16.83 -8.05
C LYS A 188 -13.12 -17.67 -6.97
N ASN A 189 -12.14 -17.09 -6.25
CA ASN A 189 -11.18 -17.88 -5.49
C ASN A 189 -11.15 -17.60 -3.98
N CYS A 190 -11.52 -16.40 -3.51
CA CYS A 190 -11.27 -15.97 -2.13
C CYS A 190 -12.45 -16.29 -1.18
N GLY A 191 -12.19 -17.06 -0.11
CA GLY A 191 -13.16 -17.39 0.95
C GLY A 191 -13.68 -16.18 1.74
N LEU A 192 -12.90 -15.09 1.79
CA LEU A 192 -13.31 -13.84 2.44
C LEU A 192 -14.41 -13.09 1.65
N ILE A 193 -14.48 -13.31 0.33
CA ILE A 193 -15.51 -12.71 -0.53
C ILE A 193 -16.74 -13.62 -0.61
N HIS A 194 -16.53 -14.90 -0.94
CA HIS A 194 -17.56 -15.93 -0.93
C HIS A 194 -17.10 -17.11 -0.06
N PRO A 195 -17.83 -17.45 1.02
CA PRO A 195 -17.45 -18.56 1.91
C PRO A 195 -17.35 -19.94 1.23
N GLU A 196 -17.98 -20.12 0.07
CA GLU A 196 -17.95 -21.35 -0.74
C GLU A 196 -16.65 -21.51 -1.54
N ASN A 197 -15.84 -20.45 -1.63
CA ASN A 197 -14.61 -20.46 -2.43
C ASN A 197 -13.49 -21.29 -1.77
N PRO A 198 -12.55 -21.82 -2.57
CA PRO A 198 -11.55 -22.78 -2.07
C PRO A 198 -10.48 -22.16 -1.15
N CYS A 199 -10.17 -20.87 -1.26
CA CYS A 199 -9.10 -20.24 -0.47
C CYS A 199 -9.53 -19.92 0.97
N SER A 200 -8.74 -20.33 1.95
CA SER A 200 -8.85 -19.93 3.37
C SER A 200 -7.49 -19.44 3.89
N CYS A 201 -7.47 -18.24 4.46
CA CYS A 201 -6.24 -17.66 5.03
C CYS A 201 -5.72 -18.52 6.19
N GLU A 202 -6.62 -19.05 7.01
CA GLU A 202 -6.33 -19.97 8.11
C GLU A 202 -5.67 -21.25 7.60
N TYR A 203 -6.18 -21.81 6.50
CA TYR A 203 -5.60 -22.99 5.86
C TYR A 203 -4.21 -22.71 5.29
N HIS A 204 -4.04 -21.61 4.55
CA HIS A 204 -2.74 -21.24 3.99
C HIS A 204 -1.70 -21.00 5.09
N ALA A 205 -2.06 -20.30 6.16
CA ALA A 205 -1.23 -20.10 7.33
C ALA A 205 -0.81 -21.43 7.95
N ALA A 206 -1.75 -22.33 8.17
CA ALA A 206 -1.46 -23.65 8.71
C ALA A 206 -0.56 -24.51 7.81
N SER A 207 -0.84 -24.52 6.51
CA SER A 207 -0.05 -25.27 5.53
C SER A 207 1.40 -24.78 5.49
N GLN A 208 1.60 -23.46 5.51
CA GLN A 208 2.93 -22.86 5.54
C GLN A 208 3.66 -23.15 6.86
N LEU A 209 3.00 -23.04 8.02
CA LEU A 209 3.57 -23.42 9.31
C LEU A 209 3.99 -24.90 9.34
N LYS A 210 3.22 -25.79 8.73
CA LYS A 210 3.51 -27.23 8.70
C LYS A 210 4.67 -27.58 7.77
N THR A 211 4.78 -26.90 6.64
CA THR A 211 5.78 -27.21 5.59
C THR A 211 7.12 -26.52 5.83
N GLN A 212 7.10 -25.28 6.33
CA GLN A 212 8.29 -24.45 6.48
C GLN A 212 8.63 -24.13 7.94
N GLY A 213 7.71 -24.34 8.88
CA GLY A 213 7.86 -23.83 10.24
C GLY A 213 7.53 -22.33 10.32
N PHE A 214 7.53 -21.79 11.55
CA PHE A 214 7.43 -20.35 11.78
C PHE A 214 8.82 -19.72 11.78
N HIS A 215 8.98 -18.65 11.01
CA HIS A 215 10.18 -17.82 11.05
C HIS A 215 9.80 -16.33 11.10
N ASP A 216 10.47 -15.55 11.95
CA ASP A 216 10.18 -14.13 12.14
C ASP A 216 10.36 -13.31 10.84
N ASP A 217 11.23 -13.75 9.94
CA ASP A 217 11.49 -13.11 8.64
C ASP A 217 10.32 -13.24 7.64
N GLN A 218 9.32 -14.08 7.94
CA GLN A 218 8.10 -14.21 7.16
C GLN A 218 7.03 -13.16 7.54
N MET A 219 7.20 -12.47 8.66
CA MET A 219 6.24 -11.48 9.19
C MET A 219 6.51 -10.08 8.61
N LEU A 220 6.32 -9.92 7.30
CA LEU A 220 6.61 -8.67 6.60
C LEU A 220 5.61 -7.56 6.93
N PHE A 221 4.35 -7.90 7.24
CA PHE A 221 3.26 -6.94 7.35
C PHE A 221 2.57 -6.94 8.71
N ALA A 222 2.29 -8.09 9.30
CA ALA A 222 1.50 -8.21 10.53
C ALA A 222 2.23 -7.62 11.75
N ASN A 223 3.56 -7.68 11.77
CA ASN A 223 4.40 -7.01 12.77
C ASN A 223 4.85 -5.61 12.34
N HIS A 224 4.50 -5.19 11.13
CA HIS A 224 4.93 -3.89 10.61
C HIS A 224 4.22 -2.77 11.38
N PRO A 225 4.95 -1.71 11.80
CA PRO A 225 4.32 -0.53 12.38
C PRO A 225 3.17 -0.03 11.51
N CYS A 226 1.99 0.07 12.09
CA CYS A 226 0.80 0.53 11.38
C CYS A 226 -0.22 1.15 12.34
N ARG A 227 -1.11 1.98 11.80
CA ARG A 227 -2.36 2.33 12.47
C ARG A 227 -3.41 1.31 12.05
N LEU A 228 -3.89 0.50 13.00
CA LEU A 228 -5.03 -0.38 12.77
C LEU A 228 -6.25 0.51 12.46
N ARG A 229 -6.74 0.50 11.21
CA ARG A 229 -7.95 1.26 10.88
C ARG A 229 -9.18 0.69 11.57
N HIS A 230 -9.32 -0.64 11.65
CA HIS A 230 -10.30 -1.30 12.52
C HIS A 230 -9.88 -2.75 12.80
N GLY A 231 -9.90 -3.19 14.08
CA GLY A 231 -9.63 -4.59 14.46
C GLY A 231 -10.72 -5.56 14.00
N ASP A 232 -10.50 -6.87 14.18
CA ASP A 232 -11.27 -8.07 13.77
C ASP A 232 -12.80 -7.95 13.60
N ARG A 233 -13.46 -7.04 14.33
CA ARG A 233 -14.90 -6.71 14.16
C ARG A 233 -15.24 -6.08 12.81
N ALA A 234 -14.25 -5.59 12.08
CA ALA A 234 -14.39 -4.96 10.79
C ALA A 234 -14.82 -5.99 9.71
N ILE A 235 -14.22 -7.19 9.73
CA ILE A 235 -14.43 -8.25 8.74
C ILE A 235 -15.87 -8.79 8.77
N TYR A 236 -16.52 -8.82 9.94
CA TYR A 236 -17.92 -9.25 10.06
C TYR A 236 -18.90 -8.35 9.27
N ARG A 237 -18.56 -7.07 9.06
CA ARG A 237 -19.38 -6.15 8.25
C ARG A 237 -19.26 -6.39 6.75
N LEU A 238 -18.25 -7.12 6.27
CA LEU A 238 -18.15 -7.49 4.86
C LEU A 238 -19.38 -8.26 4.38
N LYS A 239 -19.96 -9.12 5.23
CA LYS A 239 -21.14 -9.94 4.91
C LYS A 239 -22.37 -9.09 4.57
N GLU A 240 -22.43 -7.84 5.04
CA GLU A 240 -23.55 -6.92 4.84
C GLU A 240 -23.34 -5.97 3.63
N MET A 241 -22.13 -5.93 3.06
CA MET A 241 -21.81 -5.09 1.90
C MET A 241 -22.07 -5.83 0.58
N ASP A 242 -22.34 -5.09 -0.50
CA ASP A 242 -22.28 -5.65 -1.85
C ASP A 242 -20.84 -6.03 -2.24
N GLU A 243 -20.70 -6.90 -3.24
CA GLU A 243 -19.43 -7.52 -3.63
C GLU A 243 -18.34 -6.50 -4.01
N LEU A 244 -18.70 -5.47 -4.77
CA LEU A 244 -17.78 -4.42 -5.20
C LEU A 244 -17.28 -3.61 -4.00
N ASN A 245 -18.18 -3.28 -3.07
CA ASN A 245 -17.84 -2.57 -1.85
C ASN A 245 -16.99 -3.42 -0.90
N ARG A 246 -17.15 -4.76 -0.87
CA ARG A 246 -16.29 -5.65 -0.07
C ARG A 246 -14.83 -5.60 -0.50
N ILE A 247 -14.57 -5.65 -1.81
CA ILE A 247 -13.20 -5.67 -2.33
C ILE A 247 -12.50 -4.33 -2.04
N GLY A 248 -13.17 -3.20 -2.33
CA GLY A 248 -12.64 -1.88 -1.98
C GLY A 248 -12.39 -1.77 -0.48
N TRP A 249 -13.34 -2.24 0.33
CA TRP A 249 -13.23 -2.25 1.78
C TRP A 249 -12.01 -3.06 2.27
N LEU A 250 -11.72 -4.23 1.71
CA LEU A 250 -10.55 -5.05 2.09
C LEU A 250 -9.23 -4.28 1.94
N TYR A 251 -9.08 -3.55 0.84
CA TYR A 251 -7.87 -2.77 0.60
C TYR A 251 -7.82 -1.47 1.42
N GLN A 252 -8.97 -0.84 1.69
CA GLN A 252 -9.09 0.37 2.52
C GLN A 252 -8.90 0.09 4.02
N HIS A 253 -9.24 -1.12 4.47
CA HIS A 253 -9.16 -1.53 5.87
C HIS A 253 -7.93 -2.39 6.17
N ASN A 254 -7.09 -2.65 5.17
CA ASN A 254 -5.74 -3.14 5.41
C ASN A 254 -4.91 -2.08 6.17
N PRO A 255 -3.88 -2.49 6.94
CA PRO A 255 -3.17 -1.58 7.82
C PRO A 255 -2.63 -0.33 7.12
N ASP A 256 -2.77 0.83 7.78
CA ASP A 256 -2.07 2.05 7.40
C ASP A 256 -0.62 1.92 7.89
N PHE A 257 0.23 1.32 7.07
CA PHE A 257 1.64 1.13 7.40
C PHE A 257 2.34 2.47 7.64
N HIS A 258 3.05 2.55 8.75
CA HIS A 258 3.87 3.70 9.10
C HIS A 258 5.28 3.49 8.58
N ALA A 259 5.89 4.55 8.06
CA ALA A 259 7.31 4.50 7.74
C ALA A 259 8.11 4.11 9.00
N PRO A 260 9.13 3.23 8.89
CA PRO A 260 10.06 3.01 9.98
C PRO A 260 10.64 4.35 10.42
N GLY A 261 10.60 4.65 11.73
CA GLY A 261 10.83 6.00 12.29
C GLY A 261 12.23 6.62 12.06
N VAL A 262 13.11 5.93 11.34
CA VAL A 262 14.49 6.32 11.07
C VAL A 262 14.56 7.55 10.13
N PHE A 263 13.57 7.73 9.25
CA PHE A 263 13.64 8.76 8.22
C PHE A 263 13.56 10.21 8.76
N ILE A 264 12.65 10.50 9.70
CA ILE A 264 12.53 11.84 10.28
C ILE A 264 13.83 12.25 10.96
N GLU A 265 14.49 11.33 11.65
CA GLU A 265 15.77 11.62 12.30
C GLU A 265 16.86 11.98 11.28
N HIS A 266 16.89 11.30 10.14
CA HIS A 266 17.82 11.62 9.05
C HIS A 266 17.54 13.00 8.45
N ILE A 267 16.26 13.33 8.21
CA ILE A 267 15.84 14.65 7.74
C ILE A 267 16.23 15.73 8.75
N ARG A 268 15.93 15.54 10.05
CA ARG A 268 16.34 16.46 11.12
C ARG A 268 17.84 16.71 11.10
N ARG A 269 18.65 15.65 10.96
CA ARG A 269 20.11 15.79 10.84
C ARG A 269 20.50 16.57 9.59
N LEU A 270 19.89 16.29 8.43
CA LEU A 270 20.17 16.99 7.17
C LEU A 270 19.82 18.48 7.25
N VAL A 271 18.61 18.82 7.72
CA VAL A 271 18.10 20.19 7.90
C VAL A 271 18.95 20.99 8.91
N ASN A 272 19.40 20.33 9.98
CA ASN A 272 20.24 20.95 11.01
C ASN A 272 21.73 21.01 10.64
N SER A 273 22.20 20.20 9.68
CA SER A 273 23.60 20.18 9.27
C SER A 273 24.06 21.45 8.55
N GLY A 274 23.13 22.29 8.08
CA GLY A 274 23.43 23.49 7.30
C GLY A 274 24.04 23.22 5.92
N LYS A 275 24.20 21.94 5.51
CA LYS A 275 24.76 21.54 4.21
C LYS A 275 23.80 21.73 3.04
N TYR A 276 22.51 21.87 3.32
CA TYR A 276 21.48 22.12 2.34
C TYR A 276 20.87 23.48 2.67
N GLU A 277 21.24 24.49 1.89
CA GLU A 277 20.44 25.72 1.79
C GLU A 277 19.10 25.29 1.17
N LEU A 278 18.11 25.10 2.05
CA LEU A 278 16.73 24.84 1.66
C LEU A 278 16.15 26.17 1.17
N LEU A 279 16.53 26.54 -0.05
CA LEU A 279 16.13 27.72 -0.83
C LEU A 279 16.46 29.09 -0.19
#